data_AF-A0A953X3R5-F1
#
_entry.id   AF-A0A953X3R5-F1
#
_cell.length_a   1.000
_cell.length_b   1.000
_cell.length_c   1.000
_cell.angle_alpha   90.00
_cell.angle_beta   90.00
_cell.angle_gamma   90.00
#
_symmetry.space_group_name_H-M   'P 1'
#
loop_
_entity.id
_entity.type
_entity.pdbx_description
1 polymer ?
#
loop_
_entity_poly.entity_id
_entity_poly.type
_entity_poly.pdbx_seq_one_letter_code
_entity_poly.pdbx_strand_id
1 'polypeptide(L)'
;PMFHQVEGLVIEKGTHMGHLKGCLIDFVKAFFEVDSVEARFRPHFFPFTEPSAEMDVKYTRKGEVIEIGAGDSWMEILGSGMVHPNVLRNCGIDPNEYQGFAFGMGVDRLAMLKYGMPDLRPYFEADPQWTRHYGFAPWATPSVSGGLS
;
A
#
# COMPACT_ATOMS: atom_id res chain seq x y z
N PRO A 1 15.85 -5.58 -12.56
CA PRO A 1 14.47 -6.08 -12.32
C PRO A 1 13.51 -4.89 -12.41
N MET A 2 12.31 -5.10 -12.95
CA MET A 2 11.29 -4.07 -13.12
C MET A 2 10.12 -4.39 -12.19
N PHE A 3 9.52 -3.36 -11.59
CA PHE A 3 8.28 -3.43 -10.81
C PHE A 3 7.60 -2.06 -10.82
N HIS A 4 6.34 -2.02 -10.42
CA HIS A 4 5.53 -0.82 -10.34
C HIS A 4 5.31 -0.44 -8.87
N GLN A 5 5.52 0.83 -8.56
CA GLN A 5 5.31 1.38 -7.22
C GLN A 5 4.27 2.49 -7.27
N VAL A 6 3.47 2.56 -6.23
CA VAL A 6 2.64 3.73 -5.94
C VAL A 6 3.14 4.35 -4.64
N GLU A 7 3.29 5.67 -4.66
CA GLU A 7 3.65 6.47 -3.50
C GLU A 7 2.59 7.53 -3.25
N GLY A 8 2.34 7.80 -1.97
CA GLY A 8 1.49 8.90 -1.53
C GLY A 8 2.30 9.90 -0.72
N LEU A 9 2.01 11.18 -0.91
CA LEU A 9 2.59 12.28 -0.14
C LEU A 9 1.48 13.26 0.22
N VAL A 10 1.33 13.55 1.51
CA VAL A 10 0.39 14.55 2.02
C VAL A 10 1.18 15.55 2.84
N ILE A 11 1.11 16.83 2.46
CA ILE A 11 1.72 17.95 3.19
C ILE A 11 0.60 18.90 3.62
N GLU A 12 0.42 19.10 4.92
CA GLU A 12 -0.68 19.91 5.48
C GLU A 12 -0.26 20.45 6.86
N LYS A 13 -0.88 21.56 7.28
CA LYS A 13 -0.70 22.06 8.65
C LYS A 13 -1.39 21.12 9.64
N GLY A 14 -0.66 20.67 10.66
CA GLY A 14 -1.21 19.82 11.72
C GLY A 14 -1.37 18.34 11.35
N THR A 15 -0.83 17.89 10.21
CA THR A 15 -0.79 16.45 9.91
C THR A 15 0.10 15.70 10.90
N HIS A 16 -0.35 14.52 11.34
CA HIS A 16 0.35 13.67 12.29
C HIS A 16 0.21 12.17 11.96
N MET A 17 0.95 11.32 12.68
CA MET A 17 1.01 9.86 12.45
C MET A 17 -0.37 9.16 12.52
N GLY A 18 -1.33 9.75 13.23
CA GLY A 18 -2.70 9.23 13.31
C GLY A 18 -3.44 9.34 11.98
N HIS A 19 -3.25 10.44 11.24
CA HIS A 19 -3.81 10.61 9.90
C HIS A 19 -3.21 9.60 8.92
N LEU A 20 -1.89 9.40 8.97
CA LEU A 20 -1.21 8.37 8.17
C LEU A 20 -1.80 6.98 8.47
N LYS A 21 -1.93 6.63 9.75
CA LYS A 21 -2.48 5.32 10.17
C LYS A 21 -3.91 5.13 9.65
N GLY A 22 -4.78 6.14 9.78
CA GLY A 22 -6.15 6.09 9.27
C GLY A 22 -6.18 5.88 7.76
N CYS A 23 -5.45 6.72 7.01
CA CYS A 23 -5.36 6.65 5.56
C CYS A 23 -4.94 5.26 5.05
N LEU A 24 -3.90 4.67 5.66
CA LEU A 24 -3.40 3.35 5.26
C LEU A 24 -4.35 2.21 5.62
N ILE A 25 -5.01 2.28 6.77
CA ILE A 25 -6.03 1.30 7.16
C ILE A 25 -7.20 1.34 6.18
N ASP A 26 -7.68 2.55 5.84
CA ASP A 26 -8.79 2.72 4.90
C ASP A 26 -8.40 2.26 3.49
N PHE A 27 -7.17 2.54 3.05
CA PHE A 27 -6.63 2.02 1.80
C PHE A 27 -6.64 0.49 1.77
N VAL A 28 -6.13 -0.17 2.81
CA VAL A 28 -6.06 -1.65 2.85
C VAL A 28 -7.46 -2.26 2.83
N LYS A 29 -8.41 -1.68 3.58
CA LYS A 29 -9.82 -2.13 3.56
C LYS A 29 -10.44 -1.99 2.17
N ALA A 30 -10.23 -0.85 1.52
CA ALA A 30 -10.77 -0.59 0.19
C ALA A 30 -10.12 -1.48 -0.88
N PHE A 31 -8.80 -1.67 -0.81
CA PHE A 31 -8.05 -2.43 -1.81
C PHE A 31 -8.36 -3.93 -1.75
N PHE A 32 -8.36 -4.51 -0.54
CA PHE A 32 -8.67 -5.92 -0.31
C PHE A 32 -10.16 -6.21 -0.12
N GLU A 33 -11.01 -5.19 -0.17
CA GLU A 33 -12.48 -5.29 -0.06
C GLU A 33 -12.93 -6.03 1.21
N VAL A 34 -12.36 -5.62 2.34
CA VAL A 34 -12.66 -6.17 3.67
C VAL A 34 -13.24 -5.10 4.60
N ASP A 35 -14.24 -5.47 5.40
CA ASP A 35 -14.89 -4.56 6.34
C ASP A 35 -13.95 -4.06 7.45
N SER A 36 -13.01 -4.91 7.85
CA SER A 36 -12.07 -4.63 8.93
C SER A 36 -10.70 -5.23 8.65
N VAL A 37 -9.66 -4.55 9.14
CA VAL A 37 -8.29 -5.06 9.11
C VAL A 37 -7.60 -4.71 10.41
N GLU A 38 -6.95 -5.70 11.00
CA GLU A 38 -6.01 -5.48 12.10
C GLU A 38 -4.65 -5.15 11.50
N ALA A 39 -4.18 -3.93 11.78
CA ALA A 39 -2.91 -3.41 11.30
C ALA A 39 -1.95 -3.12 12.45
N ARG A 40 -0.67 -3.45 12.25
CA ARG A 40 0.42 -3.18 13.18
C ARG A 40 1.48 -2.35 12.48
N PHE A 41 1.94 -1.29 13.14
CA PHE A 41 3.03 -0.45 12.67
C PHE A 41 4.29 -0.80 13.44
N ARG A 42 5.32 -1.26 12.75
CA ARG A 42 6.62 -1.56 13.32
C ARG A 42 7.59 -0.43 13.02
N PRO A 43 8.33 0.11 14.01
CA PRO A 43 9.39 1.07 13.73
C PRO A 43 10.37 0.51 12.72
N HIS A 44 10.71 1.33 11.73
CA HIS A 44 11.73 1.03 10.72
C HIS A 44 12.54 2.31 10.44
N PHE A 45 13.45 2.27 9.48
CA PHE A 45 14.21 3.42 9.02
C PHE A 45 14.09 3.59 7.50
N PHE A 46 13.64 4.78 7.07
CA PHE A 46 13.76 5.25 5.70
C PHE A 46 14.36 6.67 5.71
N PRO A 47 15.35 6.99 4.87
CA PRO A 47 16.07 8.28 4.94
C PRO A 47 15.20 9.53 4.75
N PHE A 48 14.04 9.38 4.11
CA PHE A 48 13.12 10.47 3.76
C PHE A 48 11.96 10.63 4.77
N THR A 49 11.89 9.79 5.82
CA THR A 49 10.85 9.88 6.85
C THR A 49 11.37 9.74 8.29
N GLU A 50 10.82 10.51 9.21
CA GLU A 50 11.13 10.47 10.64
C GLU A 50 9.92 10.95 11.49
N PRO A 51 9.26 10.09 12.29
CA PRO A 51 9.50 8.65 12.43
C PRO A 51 9.08 7.84 11.18
N SER A 52 9.72 6.69 11.01
CA SER A 52 9.50 5.71 9.94
C SER A 52 8.86 4.43 10.49
N ALA A 53 7.98 3.79 9.70
CA ALA A 53 7.30 2.56 10.08
C ALA A 53 6.96 1.66 8.88
N GLU A 54 7.07 0.35 9.08
CA GLU A 54 6.46 -0.66 8.21
C GLU A 54 5.06 -1.02 8.73
N MET A 55 4.13 -1.27 7.82
CA MET A 55 2.78 -1.71 8.16
C MET A 55 2.61 -3.19 7.83
N ASP A 56 2.25 -3.97 8.85
CA ASP A 56 1.80 -5.34 8.71
C ASP A 56 0.28 -5.44 8.86
N VAL A 57 -0.34 -6.39 8.19
CA VAL A 57 -1.75 -6.74 8.34
C VAL A 57 -1.89 -8.20 8.76
N LYS A 58 -2.95 -8.52 9.50
CA LYS A 58 -3.29 -9.92 9.78
C LYS A 58 -3.75 -10.65 8.53
N TYR A 59 -3.36 -11.91 8.41
CA TYR A 59 -3.82 -12.80 7.36
C TYR A 59 -3.93 -14.25 7.82
N THR A 60 -4.76 -15.01 7.10
CA THR A 60 -4.79 -16.47 7.16
C THR A 60 -4.52 -17.05 5.79
N ARG A 61 -4.09 -18.31 5.75
CA ARG A 61 -3.78 -19.02 4.51
C ARG A 61 -4.69 -20.24 4.38
N LYS A 62 -5.44 -20.33 3.28
CA LYS A 62 -6.24 -21.50 2.91
C LYS A 62 -5.68 -22.08 1.60
N GLY A 63 -4.78 -23.05 1.73
CA GLY A 63 -4.02 -23.57 0.59
C GLY A 63 -3.07 -22.52 0.02
N GLU A 64 -3.26 -22.14 -1.23
CA GLU A 64 -2.46 -21.08 -1.89
C GLU A 64 -3.09 -19.68 -1.75
N VAL A 65 -4.32 -19.59 -1.25
CA VAL A 65 -5.05 -18.32 -1.11
C VAL A 65 -4.71 -17.68 0.24
N ILE A 66 -4.38 -16.39 0.20
CA ILE A 66 -4.18 -15.54 1.37
C ILE A 66 -5.45 -14.70 1.57
N GLU A 67 -6.05 -14.83 2.75
CA GLU A 67 -7.19 -13.98 3.15
C GLU A 67 -6.68 -12.90 4.12
N ILE A 68 -6.75 -11.64 3.70
CA ILE A 68 -6.35 -10.48 4.49
C ILE A 68 -7.44 -10.16 5.51
N GLY A 69 -7.06 -9.71 6.71
CA GLY A 69 -7.99 -9.31 7.78
C GLY A 69 -8.51 -10.48 8.64
N ALA A 70 -8.01 -11.70 8.43
CA ALA A 70 -8.38 -12.89 9.18
C ALA A 70 -7.13 -13.59 9.77
N GLY A 71 -7.32 -14.55 10.68
CA GLY A 71 -6.23 -15.35 11.26
C GLY A 71 -5.32 -14.59 12.25
N ASP A 72 -4.19 -15.22 12.60
CA ASP A 72 -3.25 -14.72 13.63
C ASP A 72 -1.84 -14.43 13.08
N SER A 73 -1.61 -14.67 11.79
CA SER A 73 -0.31 -14.40 11.15
C SER A 73 -0.23 -12.97 10.67
N TRP A 74 0.98 -12.39 10.66
CA TRP A 74 1.22 -11.01 10.22
C TRP A 74 2.03 -10.98 8.92
N MET A 75 1.66 -10.10 8.00
CA MET A 75 2.36 -9.90 6.74
C MET A 75 2.60 -8.43 6.48
N GLU A 76 3.84 -8.08 6.16
CA GLU A 76 4.21 -6.73 5.72
C GLU A 76 3.58 -6.42 4.35
N ILE A 77 2.98 -5.23 4.26
CA ILE A 77 2.30 -4.75 3.05
C ILE A 77 2.98 -3.52 2.45
N LEU A 78 3.48 -2.61 3.29
CA LEU A 78 3.99 -1.30 2.84
C LEU A 78 4.95 -0.66 3.85
N GLY A 79 5.70 0.34 3.36
CA GLY A 79 6.52 1.26 4.17
C GLY A 79 5.90 2.66 4.23
N SER A 80 6.09 3.36 5.35
CA SER A 80 5.49 4.67 5.60
C SER A 80 6.23 5.48 6.65
N GLY A 81 5.89 6.76 6.77
CA GLY A 81 6.39 7.59 7.88
C GLY A 81 6.03 9.07 7.73
N MET A 82 6.39 9.85 8.74
CA MET A 82 6.29 11.32 8.69
C MET A 82 7.43 11.86 7.85
N VAL A 83 7.19 12.82 6.96
CA VAL A 83 8.20 13.36 6.05
C VAL A 83 9.33 14.03 6.85
N HIS A 84 10.57 13.67 6.55
CA HIS A 84 11.72 14.25 7.26
C HIS A 84 11.80 15.76 6.99
N PRO A 85 12.03 16.62 8.02
CA PRO A 85 12.19 18.06 7.85
C PRO A 85 13.19 18.52 6.77
N ASN A 86 14.23 17.73 6.48
CA ASN A 86 15.19 18.04 5.40
C ASN A 86 14.55 17.97 4.02
N VAL A 87 13.61 17.05 3.80
CA VAL A 87 12.85 16.96 2.55
C VAL A 87 12.01 18.22 2.35
N LEU A 88 11.30 18.67 3.40
CA LEU A 88 10.51 19.90 3.35
C LEU A 88 11.36 21.14 3.06
N ARG A 89 12.50 21.28 3.77
CA ARG A 89 13.44 22.38 3.54
C ARG A 89 13.98 22.42 2.11
N ASN A 90 14.30 21.25 1.55
CA ASN A 90 14.77 21.15 0.17
C ASN A 90 13.69 21.50 -0.87
N CYS A 91 12.42 21.50 -0.48
CA CYS A 91 11.29 21.93 -1.30
C CYS A 91 10.84 23.39 -1.00
N GLY A 92 11.57 24.13 -0.15
CA GLY A 92 11.21 25.50 0.22
C GLY A 92 10.01 25.61 1.17
N ILE A 93 9.70 24.54 1.92
CA ILE A 93 8.58 24.48 2.87
C ILE A 93 9.14 24.56 4.30
N ASP A 94 8.56 25.42 5.14
CA ASP A 94 8.96 25.55 6.56
C ASP A 94 8.44 24.36 7.39
N PRO A 95 9.32 23.49 7.92
CA PRO A 95 8.92 22.33 8.73
C PRO A 95 8.34 22.69 10.10
N ASN A 96 8.42 23.96 10.53
CA ASN A 96 7.76 24.43 11.75
C ASN A 96 6.29 24.77 11.53
N GLU A 97 5.90 25.04 10.28
CA GLU A 97 4.52 25.39 9.90
C GLU A 97 3.80 24.21 9.26
N TYR A 98 4.49 23.46 8.40
CA TYR A 98 3.95 22.31 7.68
C TYR A 98 4.58 21.01 8.15
N GLN A 99 3.77 19.96 8.13
CA GLN A 99 4.20 18.60 8.34
C GLN A 99 3.59 17.72 7.23
N GLY A 100 4.15 16.54 7.01
CA GLY A 100 3.59 15.60 6.06
C GLY A 100 3.79 14.16 6.45
N PHE A 101 3.07 13.27 5.77
CA PHE A 101 3.38 11.85 5.78
C PHE A 101 3.53 11.34 4.36
N ALA A 102 4.31 10.29 4.22
CA ALA A 102 4.51 9.58 2.97
C ALA A 102 4.36 8.07 3.19
N PHE A 103 4.00 7.37 2.11
CA PHE A 103 3.93 5.91 2.09
C PHE A 103 4.24 5.39 0.69
N GLY A 104 4.71 4.15 0.62
CA GLY A 104 5.04 3.48 -0.63
C GLY A 104 4.72 1.99 -0.58
N MET A 105 4.23 1.46 -1.68
CA MET A 105 3.88 0.05 -1.82
C MET A 105 4.09 -0.44 -3.26
N GLY A 106 4.49 -1.70 -3.38
CA GLY A 106 4.62 -2.37 -4.68
C GLY A 106 3.27 -2.83 -5.19
N VAL A 107 2.83 -2.30 -6.33
CA VAL A 107 1.54 -2.66 -6.94
C VAL A 107 1.52 -4.14 -7.31
N ASP A 108 2.63 -4.66 -7.84
CA ASP A 108 2.72 -6.05 -8.27
C ASP A 108 2.57 -7.02 -7.09
N ARG A 109 3.18 -6.69 -5.93
CA ARG A 109 3.05 -7.48 -4.69
C ARG A 109 1.62 -7.46 -4.16
N LEU A 110 0.97 -6.30 -4.16
CA LEU A 110 -0.41 -6.17 -3.75
C LEU A 110 -1.37 -6.96 -4.66
N ALA A 111 -1.15 -6.92 -5.98
CA ALA A 111 -1.92 -7.71 -6.94
C ALA A 111 -1.72 -9.21 -6.72
N MET A 112 -0.47 -9.66 -6.46
CA MET A 112 -0.21 -11.06 -6.13
C MET A 112 -0.99 -11.51 -4.89
N LEU A 113 -1.03 -10.67 -3.85
CA LEU A 113 -1.77 -10.97 -2.62
C LEU A 113 -3.29 -10.96 -2.84
N LYS A 114 -3.83 -9.97 -3.58
CA LYS A 114 -5.27 -9.84 -3.83
C LYS A 114 -5.81 -10.98 -4.69
N TYR A 115 -5.10 -11.33 -5.76
CA TYR A 115 -5.56 -12.31 -6.75
C TYR A 115 -4.93 -13.71 -6.59
N GLY A 116 -4.14 -13.93 -5.53
CA GLY A 116 -3.53 -15.22 -5.21
C GLY A 116 -2.51 -15.69 -6.25
N MET A 117 -1.75 -14.78 -6.85
CA MET A 117 -0.82 -15.11 -7.92
C MET A 117 0.51 -15.62 -7.35
N PRO A 118 1.01 -16.79 -7.76
CA PRO A 118 2.18 -17.42 -7.15
C PRO A 118 3.51 -16.85 -7.64
N ASP A 119 3.52 -16.14 -8.77
CA ASP A 119 4.74 -15.68 -9.44
C ASP A 119 4.58 -14.27 -10.03
N LEU A 120 5.64 -13.48 -9.93
CA LEU A 120 5.75 -12.12 -10.46
C LEU A 120 6.12 -12.10 -11.96
N ARG A 121 6.86 -13.10 -12.44
CA ARG A 121 7.40 -13.15 -13.81
C ARG A 121 6.33 -12.99 -14.90
N PRO A 122 5.15 -13.65 -14.81
CA PRO A 122 4.13 -13.55 -15.85
C PRO A 122 3.63 -12.12 -16.12
N TYR A 123 3.74 -11.20 -15.14
CA TYR A 123 3.38 -9.79 -15.34
C TYR A 123 4.17 -9.10 -16.46
N PHE A 124 5.39 -9.57 -16.74
CA PHE A 124 6.31 -8.94 -17.69
C PHE A 124 6.53 -9.74 -18.98
N GLU A 125 5.94 -10.94 -19.08
CA GLU A 125 6.12 -11.83 -20.23
C GLU A 125 5.15 -11.53 -21.40
N ALA A 126 4.12 -10.72 -21.15
CA ALA A 126 3.09 -10.37 -22.12
C ALA A 126 2.38 -11.58 -22.76
N ASP A 127 2.17 -12.66 -21.99
CA ASP A 127 1.41 -13.82 -22.44
C ASP A 127 -0.09 -13.50 -22.56
N PRO A 128 -0.68 -13.56 -23.78
CA PRO A 128 -2.10 -13.26 -23.97
C PRO A 128 -3.05 -14.24 -23.26
N GLN A 129 -2.62 -15.49 -22.99
CA GLN A 129 -3.42 -16.44 -22.22
C GLN A 129 -3.50 -16.02 -20.76
N TRP A 130 -2.36 -15.58 -20.21
CA TRP A 130 -2.28 -15.04 -18.86
C TRP A 130 -3.13 -13.76 -18.73
N THR A 131 -3.00 -12.82 -19.68
CA THR A 131 -3.82 -11.60 -19.70
C THR A 131 -5.31 -11.90 -19.86
N ARG A 132 -5.68 -12.96 -20.58
CA ARG A 132 -7.08 -13.37 -20.70
C ARG A 132 -7.63 -13.99 -19.40
N HIS A 133 -6.79 -14.64 -18.61
CA HIS A 133 -7.21 -15.27 -17.35
C HIS A 133 -7.27 -14.26 -16.19
N TYR A 134 -6.25 -13.40 -16.05
CA TYR A 134 -6.10 -12.46 -14.93
C TYR A 134 -6.38 -10.99 -15.28
N GLY A 135 -6.40 -10.64 -16.56
CA GLY A 135 -6.56 -9.26 -17.00
C GLY A 135 -8.00 -8.78 -16.95
N PHE A 136 -8.15 -7.47 -16.93
CA PHE A 136 -9.43 -6.78 -16.90
C PHE A 136 -9.70 -6.11 -18.25
N ALA A 137 -10.97 -5.87 -18.55
CA ALA A 137 -11.32 -5.10 -19.73
C ALA A 137 -10.80 -3.65 -19.57
N PRO A 138 -10.14 -3.06 -20.58
CA PRO A 138 -9.52 -1.74 -20.45
C PRO A 138 -10.54 -0.61 -20.23
N TRP A 139 -11.82 -0.84 -20.52
CA TRP A 139 -12.93 0.08 -20.24
C TRP A 139 -13.64 -0.21 -18.91
N ALA A 140 -13.30 -1.29 -18.21
CA ALA A 140 -13.78 -1.53 -16.85
C ALA A 140 -12.99 -0.64 -15.89
N THR A 141 -13.28 0.66 -15.91
CA THR A 141 -12.67 1.62 -14.99
C THR A 141 -13.24 1.41 -13.59
N PRO A 142 -12.41 1.11 -12.59
CA PRO A 142 -12.87 1.04 -11.22
C PRO A 142 -13.44 2.39 -10.79
N SER A 143 -14.54 2.35 -10.05
CA SER A 143 -15.18 3.54 -9.50
C SER A 143 -15.74 3.24 -8.13
N VAL A 144 -15.90 4.27 -7.30
CA VAL A 144 -16.47 4.12 -5.95
C VAL A 144 -17.86 3.47 -5.99
N SER A 145 -18.64 3.71 -7.05
CA SER A 145 -19.96 3.08 -7.26
C SER A 145 -19.91 1.71 -7.94
N GLY A 146 -18.86 1.41 -8.70
CA GLY A 146 -18.71 0.18 -9.48
C GLY A 146 -17.84 -0.90 -8.82
N GLY A 147 -17.18 -0.58 -7.71
CA GLY A 147 -16.19 -1.45 -7.07
C GLY A 147 -14.82 -1.42 -7.75
N LEU A 148 -13.86 -2.10 -7.13
CA LEU A 148 -12.51 -2.33 -7.65
C LEU A 148 -12.43 -3.80 -8.08
N SER A 149 -12.83 -4.08 -9.32
CA SER A 149 -12.85 -5.44 -9.90
C SER A 149 -11.63 -6.30 -9.58
#